data_AF-A0A6V8KBM2-F1
#
_entry.id   AF-A0A6V8KBM2-F1
#
_cell.length_a   1.000
_cell.length_b   1.000
_cell.length_c   1.000
_cell.angle_alpha   90.00
_cell.angle_beta   90.00
_cell.angle_gamma   90.00
#
_symmetry.space_group_name_H-M   'P 1'
#
loop_
_entity.id
_entity.type
_entity.pdbx_description
1 polymer ?
#
loop_
_entity_poly.entity_id
_entity_poly.type
_entity_poly.pdbx_seq_one_letter_code
_entity_poly.pdbx_strand_id
1 'polypeptide(L)'
;MDTFDVPALAKAGPTVEDLAAITAEWPLIEAELDLLDAEIRIITTDDNASDLDWRRLRRAETRVLREATAFYGRASSVAVPHRLVA
;
A
#
# COMPACT_ATOMS: atom_id res chain seq x y z
N MET A 1 10.64 26.44 10.27
CA MET A 1 10.08 25.14 9.87
C MET A 1 9.28 24.69 11.07
N ASP A 2 8.05 25.17 11.14
CA ASP A 2 7.25 25.10 12.35
C ASP A 2 6.99 23.64 12.70
N THR A 3 7.37 23.30 13.93
CA THR A 3 6.96 22.08 14.60
C THR A 3 5.45 21.98 14.43
N PHE A 4 4.98 20.99 13.66
CA PHE A 4 3.59 20.60 13.66
C PHE A 4 3.25 20.21 15.10
N ASP A 5 2.71 21.17 15.86
CA ASP A 5 2.04 20.90 17.12
C ASP A 5 0.73 20.23 16.73
N VAL A 6 0.70 18.89 16.86
CA VAL A 6 -0.49 18.07 16.61
C VAL A 6 -1.17 17.85 17.96
N PRO A 7 -1.97 18.81 18.47
CA PRO A 7 -2.35 18.86 19.87
C PRO A 7 -3.67 18.10 20.00
N ALA A 8 -3.60 16.77 19.95
CA ALA A 8 -4.69 15.86 20.30
C ALA A 8 -4.31 14.36 20.28
N LEU A 9 -3.21 13.95 19.64
CA LEU A 9 -2.92 12.51 19.42
C LEU A 9 -2.50 11.74 20.69
N ALA A 10 -2.09 12.44 21.75
CA ALA A 10 -1.62 11.79 22.96
C ALA A 10 -2.71 11.73 24.04
N LYS A 11 -3.50 10.65 24.01
CA LYS A 11 -3.93 10.05 25.30
C LYS A 11 -3.70 8.54 25.39
N ALA A 12 -3.52 7.87 24.26
CA ALA A 12 -2.85 6.57 24.14
C ALA A 12 -2.31 6.47 22.71
N GLY A 13 -1.03 6.10 22.55
CA GLY A 13 -0.45 5.88 21.21
C GLY A 13 -1.09 4.69 20.48
N PRO A 14 -0.66 4.40 19.24
CA PRO A 14 -1.17 3.26 18.49
C PRO A 14 -0.94 1.96 19.27
N THR A 15 -1.94 1.08 19.25
CA THR A 15 -1.88 -0.24 19.86
C THR A 15 -0.97 -1.17 19.04
N VAL A 16 -0.60 -2.32 19.61
CA VAL A 16 0.15 -3.36 18.89
C VAL A 16 -0.65 -3.86 17.67
N GLU A 17 -1.97 -3.92 17.78
CA GLU A 17 -2.86 -4.31 16.68
C GLU A 17 -2.86 -3.26 15.57
N ASP A 18 -2.91 -1.97 15.91
CA ASP A 18 -2.81 -0.88 14.93
C ASP A 18 -1.48 -0.93 14.17
N LEU A 19 -0.37 -1.15 14.89
CA LEU A 19 0.97 -1.27 14.27
C LEU A 19 1.10 -2.53 13.41
N ALA A 20 0.46 -3.63 13.81
CA ALA A 20 0.41 -4.86 13.04
C ALA A 20 -0.41 -4.68 11.75
N ALA A 21 -1.51 -3.93 11.79
CA ALA A 21 -2.32 -3.60 10.61
C ALA A 21 -1.49 -2.82 9.57
N ILE A 22 -0.76 -1.79 10.01
CA ILE A 22 0.16 -1.02 9.13
C ILE A 22 1.21 -1.95 8.51
N THR A 23 1.81 -2.83 9.31
CA THR A 23 2.82 -3.79 8.81
C THR A 23 2.23 -4.76 7.78
N ALA A 24 0.94 -5.12 7.92
CA ALA A 24 0.25 -6.00 6.99
C ALA A 24 -0.06 -5.33 5.62
N GLU A 25 -0.18 -4.00 5.58
CA GLU A 25 -0.40 -3.19 4.37
C GLU A 25 0.88 -3.03 3.53
N TRP A 26 2.05 -3.05 4.18
CA TRP A 26 3.34 -2.73 3.57
C TRP A 26 3.65 -3.46 2.25
N PRO A 27 3.40 -4.78 2.13
CA PRO A 27 3.65 -5.49 0.87
C PRO A 27 2.83 -4.97 -0.32
N LEU A 28 1.58 -4.55 -0.08
CA LEU A 28 0.72 -3.97 -1.12
C LEU A 28 1.23 -2.57 -1.51
N ILE A 29 1.53 -1.73 -0.53
CA ILE A 29 2.08 -0.39 -0.76
C ILE A 29 3.38 -0.48 -1.58
N GLU A 30 4.28 -1.40 -1.23
CA GLU A 30 5.53 -1.59 -1.98
C GLU A 30 5.25 -2.03 -3.44
N ALA A 31 4.24 -2.86 -3.68
CA ALA A 31 3.85 -3.26 -5.04
C ALA A 31 3.27 -2.08 -5.84
N GLU A 32 2.50 -1.21 -5.20
CA GLU A 32 1.95 0.01 -5.82
C GLU A 32 3.05 1.02 -6.12
N LEU A 33 4.07 1.14 -5.26
CA LEU A 33 5.26 1.95 -5.52
C LEU A 33 6.06 1.42 -6.71
N ASP A 34 6.27 0.11 -6.81
CA ASP A 34 6.93 -0.50 -7.97
C ASP A 34 6.17 -0.22 -9.28
N LEU A 35 4.83 -0.21 -9.23
CA LEU A 35 3.98 0.11 -10.36
C LEU A 35 4.15 1.58 -10.76
N LEU A 36 4.04 2.49 -9.79
CA LEU A 36 4.23 3.91 -10.01
C LEU A 36 5.61 4.21 -10.61
N ASP A 37 6.67 3.57 -10.11
CA ASP A 37 8.03 3.72 -10.65
C ASP A 37 8.16 3.18 -12.10
N ALA A 38 7.41 2.14 -12.45
CA ALA A 38 7.35 1.63 -13.82
C ALA A 38 6.59 2.60 -14.75
N GLU A 39 5.49 3.16 -14.30
CA GLU A 39 4.69 4.16 -15.03
C GLU A 39 5.47 5.46 -15.24
N ILE A 40 6.10 5.99 -14.19
CA ILE A 40 6.96 7.18 -14.26
C ILE A 40 8.04 6.97 -15.31
N ARG A 41 8.71 5.80 -15.32
CA ARG A 41 9.73 5.50 -16.32
C ARG A 41 9.17 5.56 -17.74
N ILE A 42 8.00 4.98 -17.99
CA ILE A 42 7.37 5.00 -19.32
C ILE A 42 7.06 6.44 -19.77
N ILE A 43 6.57 7.29 -18.86
CA ILE A 43 6.13 8.67 -19.17
C ILE A 43 7.30 9.63 -19.30
N THR A 44 8.41 9.40 -18.59
CA THR A 44 9.56 10.31 -18.51
C THR A 44 10.73 9.93 -19.43
N THR A 45 10.64 8.84 -20.18
CA THR A 45 11.69 8.49 -21.14
C THR A 45 11.63 9.48 -22.31
N ASP A 46 12.78 10.10 -22.65
CA ASP A 46 12.91 11.04 -23.77
C ASP A 46 12.67 10.35 -25.14
N ASP A 47 12.98 9.06 -25.21
CA ASP A 47 12.69 8.15 -26.32
C ASP A 47 11.41 7.32 -26.05
N ASN A 48 11.05 6.42 -26.97
CA ASN A 48 9.98 5.45 -26.73
C ASN A 48 10.37 4.42 -25.64
N ALA A 49 9.41 4.08 -24.78
CA ALA A 49 9.59 3.04 -23.76
C ALA A 49 10.03 1.70 -24.38
N SER A 50 11.06 1.08 -23.80
CA SER A 50 11.62 -0.17 -24.30
C SER A 50 10.73 -1.38 -24.00
N ASP A 51 10.95 -2.49 -24.70
CA ASP A 51 10.30 -3.77 -24.39
C ASP A 51 10.51 -4.22 -22.93
N LEU A 52 11.66 -3.88 -22.35
CA LEU A 52 11.96 -4.19 -20.96
C LEU A 52 11.08 -3.36 -20.01
N ASP A 53 10.80 -2.10 -20.34
CA ASP A 53 9.95 -1.22 -19.51
C ASP A 53 8.51 -1.71 -19.52
N TRP A 54 7.99 -2.12 -20.68
CA TRP A 54 6.68 -2.77 -20.77
C TRP A 54 6.62 -4.10 -20.00
N ARG A 55 7.72 -4.86 -19.94
CA ARG A 55 7.80 -6.07 -19.10
C ARG A 55 7.86 -5.73 -17.61
N ARG A 56 8.50 -4.63 -17.22
CA ARG A 56 8.53 -4.16 -15.82
C ARG A 56 7.13 -3.74 -15.38
N LEU A 57 6.43 -2.94 -16.19
CA LEU A 57 5.05 -2.53 -15.93
C LEU A 57 4.13 -3.73 -15.67
N ARG A 58 4.07 -4.68 -16.61
CA ARG A 58 3.23 -5.88 -16.46
C ARG A 58 3.56 -6.71 -15.21
N ARG A 59 4.83 -6.78 -14.82
CA ARG A 59 5.24 -7.49 -13.59
C ARG A 59 4.78 -6.75 -12.34
N ALA A 60 4.86 -5.41 -12.34
CA ALA A 60 4.39 -4.59 -11.25
C ALA A 60 2.86 -4.67 -11.10
N GLU A 61 2.10 -4.56 -12.20
CA GLU A 61 0.64 -4.77 -12.20
C GLU A 61 0.26 -6.15 -11.63
N THR A 62 0.94 -7.20 -12.08
CA THR A 62 0.73 -8.57 -11.57
C THR A 62 1.03 -8.67 -10.08
N ARG A 63 2.08 -7.98 -9.61
CA ARG A 63 2.45 -7.93 -8.19
C ARG A 63 1.37 -7.24 -7.38
N VAL A 64 0.88 -6.07 -7.81
CA VAL A 64 -0.21 -5.34 -7.14
C VAL A 64 -1.43 -6.23 -6.98
N LEU A 65 -1.89 -6.89 -8.04
CA LEU A 65 -3.05 -7.79 -7.97
C LEU A 65 -2.85 -8.94 -6.98
N ARG A 66 -1.64 -9.53 -6.95
CA ARG A 66 -1.31 -10.61 -6.00
C ARG A 66 -1.33 -10.11 -4.56
N GLU A 67 -0.66 -8.99 -4.27
CA GLU A 67 -0.57 -8.46 -2.90
C GLU A 67 -1.92 -7.92 -2.43
N ALA A 68 -2.72 -7.30 -3.32
CA ALA A 68 -4.08 -6.86 -3.01
C ALA A 68 -4.98 -8.05 -2.67
N THR A 69 -4.92 -9.12 -3.47
CA THR A 69 -5.65 -10.37 -3.19
C THR A 69 -5.26 -10.94 -1.83
N ALA A 70 -3.96 -10.96 -1.52
CA ALA A 70 -3.46 -11.47 -0.25
C ALA A 70 -3.88 -10.57 0.94
N PHE A 71 -3.81 -9.25 0.79
CA PHE A 71 -4.18 -8.28 1.81
C PHE A 71 -5.66 -8.34 2.14
N TYR A 72 -6.53 -8.19 1.13
CA TYR A 72 -7.98 -8.23 1.32
C TYR A 72 -8.47 -9.64 1.70
N GLY A 73 -7.81 -10.70 1.24
CA GLY A 73 -8.11 -12.07 1.66
C GLY A 73 -7.89 -12.26 3.18
N ARG A 74 -6.80 -11.72 3.72
CA ARG A 74 -6.53 -11.73 5.17
C ARG A 74 -7.52 -10.83 5.93
N ALA A 75 -7.76 -9.61 5.46
CA ALA A 75 -8.70 -8.68 6.09
C ALA A 75 -10.13 -9.26 6.15
N SER A 76 -10.55 -9.95 5.09
CA SER A 76 -11.85 -10.63 5.02
C SER A 76 -11.94 -11.84 5.96
N SER A 77 -10.82 -12.55 6.16
CA SER A 77 -10.74 -13.64 7.15
C SER A 77 -10.73 -13.14 8.60
N VAL A 78 -10.35 -11.87 8.82
CA VAL A 78 -10.38 -11.17 10.12
C VAL A 78 -11.72 -10.44 10.30
N ALA A 79 -12.80 -10.88 9.65
CA ALA A 79 -14.16 -10.43 9.96
C ALA A 79 -14.56 -10.82 11.40
N VAL A 80 -14.05 -10.03 12.34
CA VAL A 80 -14.45 -9.90 13.73
C VAL A 80 -15.75 -9.09 13.72
N PRO A 81 -16.81 -9.55 14.39
CA PRO A 81 -18.09 -8.87 14.41
C PRO A 81 -17.94 -7.51 15.09
N HIS A 82 -18.06 -6.42 14.32
CA HIS A 82 -18.36 -5.13 14.92
C HIS A 82 -19.81 -5.21 15.41
N ARG A 83 -19.95 -5.47 16.70
CA ARG A 83 -21.19 -5.49 17.47
C ARG A 83 -21.97 -4.21 17.18
N LEU A 84 -23.06 -4.31 16.42
CA LEU A 84 -24.09 -3.28 16.40
C LEU A 84 -24.70 -3.21 17.80
N VAL A 85 -24.30 -2.20 18.56
CA VAL A 85 -25.07 -1.70 19.70
C VAL A 85 -26.08 -0.72 19.12
N ALA A 86 -27.32 -1.16 19.00
CA ALA A 86 -28.52 -0.34 19.06
C ALA A 86 -29.69 -1.22 19.53
#